data_AF-A0A1I1CY22-F1
#
_entry.id   AF-A0A1I1CY22-F1
#
_cell.length_a   1.000
_cell.length_b   1.000
_cell.length_c   1.000
_cell.angle_alpha   90.00
_cell.angle_beta   90.00
_cell.angle_gamma   90.00
#
_symmetry.space_group_name_H-M   'P 1'
#
loop_
_entity.id
_entity.type
_entity.pdbx_description
1 polymer ?
#
loop_
_entity_poly.entity_id
_entity_poly.type
_entity_poly.pdbx_seq_one_letter_code
_entity_poly.pdbx_strand_id
1 'polypeptide(L)'
;MENRPDNDKPKNSFRLSDEARAEIDREYMDVPDDYSNYIRPRTVVPNNNFSNYREYNNDFEEYDDHPDRYADDSEEYDYPFDEYEDIQDGYEDVQDEYEDNPEDYSDDFDDFDDIPEEEYGEFPEVETPEGEEERPPKKKKKHWLRRLIVGVIVLCFTVIAVDIGLLFFSGHLWFNEPRKRDYPIRGPVITEKAGEVQWKRFAQQNIQICYIRATKGVSFEDKLFEQNKEGSGQSDLPTGMIHVFDPMRDGEEQAEHFIEVCGGMGGRLRPVVDCDLSVFYSVLPSDEEKVADSLRAFVDRIEEEYGCTPIIKCDADFYEDIASAELFNDCPIWYVSEYKKLPKDVRADLWGYSSRVKFSYYENHNFLEMVVLNGGEDDYYKLTMEDADEEEEAEVETDIEYTE
;
A
#
# COMPACT_ATOMS: atom_id res chain seq x y z
N MET A 1 -46.96 -12.53 1.51
CA MET A 1 -45.55 -12.30 1.15
C MET A 1 -45.35 -10.82 1.38
N GLU A 2 -44.94 -10.48 2.60
CA GLU A 2 -44.83 -9.11 3.09
C GLU A 2 -43.55 -8.47 2.57
N ASN A 3 -43.72 -7.24 2.10
CA ASN A 3 -42.67 -6.31 1.73
C ASN A 3 -41.87 -5.91 2.97
N ARG A 4 -40.54 -6.02 2.88
CA ARG A 4 -39.60 -5.37 3.79
C ARG A 4 -39.39 -3.93 3.29
N PRO A 5 -39.47 -2.89 4.12
CA PRO A 5 -39.31 -1.52 3.67
C PRO A 5 -37.86 -1.26 3.26
N ASP A 6 -37.70 -0.54 2.15
CA ASP A 6 -36.47 0.17 1.77
C ASP A 6 -36.21 1.19 2.90
N ASN A 7 -35.15 0.99 3.68
CA ASN A 7 -34.72 2.02 4.64
C ASN A 7 -34.08 3.16 3.83
N ASP A 8 -34.62 4.37 4.04
CA ASP A 8 -34.12 5.63 3.52
C ASP A 8 -32.61 5.77 3.78
N LYS A 9 -31.84 5.94 2.70
CA LYS A 9 -30.45 6.39 2.80
C LYS A 9 -30.45 7.87 3.22
N PRO A 10 -29.64 8.29 4.20
CA PRO A 10 -29.56 9.70 4.59
C PRO A 10 -29.05 10.59 3.45
N LYS A 11 -29.53 11.84 3.37
CA LYS A 11 -29.33 12.77 2.24
C LYS A 11 -27.92 13.38 2.12
N ASN A 12 -27.01 13.11 3.06
CA ASN A 12 -25.64 13.62 3.04
C ASN A 12 -24.69 12.76 2.20
N SER A 13 -24.84 12.83 0.87
CA SER A 13 -23.81 12.34 -0.07
C SER A 13 -22.75 13.41 -0.27
N PHE A 14 -21.54 13.23 0.27
CA PHE A 14 -20.38 14.01 -0.16
C PHE A 14 -20.12 13.69 -1.63
N ARG A 15 -20.32 14.67 -2.52
CA ARG A 15 -19.95 14.56 -3.92
C ARG A 15 -18.65 15.32 -4.14
N LEU A 16 -17.63 14.63 -4.65
CA LEU A 16 -16.45 15.32 -5.17
C LEU A 16 -16.89 16.35 -6.21
N SER A 17 -16.27 17.52 -6.20
CA SER A 17 -16.54 18.53 -7.23
C SER A 17 -16.21 17.94 -8.61
N ASP A 18 -16.93 18.36 -9.64
CA ASP A 18 -16.63 17.95 -11.01
C ASP A 18 -15.18 18.27 -11.40
N GLU A 19 -14.59 19.30 -10.79
CA GLU A 19 -13.19 19.68 -10.95
C GLU A 19 -12.23 18.66 -10.30
N ALA A 20 -12.52 18.19 -9.08
CA ALA A 20 -11.74 17.14 -8.41
C ALA A 20 -11.85 15.80 -9.14
N ARG A 21 -13.04 15.45 -9.65
CA ARG A 21 -13.23 14.26 -10.49
C ARG A 21 -12.47 14.38 -11.80
N ALA A 22 -12.53 15.54 -12.47
CA ALA A 22 -11.80 15.78 -13.71
C ALA A 22 -10.28 15.88 -13.51
N GLU A 23 -9.80 16.19 -12.31
CA GLU A 23 -8.37 16.16 -11.97
C GLU A 23 -7.89 14.72 -11.75
N ILE A 24 -8.68 13.88 -11.05
CA ILE A 24 -8.45 12.43 -10.98
C ILE A 24 -8.45 11.84 -12.40
N ASP A 25 -9.47 12.11 -13.22
CA ASP A 25 -9.56 11.56 -14.57
C ASP A 25 -8.44 12.07 -15.50
N ARG A 26 -8.00 13.33 -15.36
CA ARG A 26 -6.87 13.89 -16.15
C ARG A 26 -5.52 13.32 -15.73
N GLU A 27 -5.31 13.02 -14.45
CA GLU A 27 -4.07 12.37 -13.98
C GLU A 27 -3.92 10.96 -14.59
N TYR A 28 -5.02 10.33 -15.04
CA TYR A 28 -5.02 8.94 -15.53
C TYR A 28 -5.38 8.74 -17.01
N MET A 29 -5.78 9.77 -17.77
CA MET A 29 -6.01 9.65 -19.23
C MET A 29 -4.74 9.80 -20.10
N ASP A 30 -3.58 10.12 -19.52
CA ASP A 30 -2.30 10.25 -20.22
C ASP A 30 -1.21 9.32 -19.62
N VAL A 31 -1.55 8.05 -19.34
CA VAL A 31 -0.56 7.05 -18.89
C VAL A 31 -0.39 5.99 -19.99
N PRO A 32 0.65 6.07 -20.84
CA PRO A 32 1.13 4.90 -21.57
C PRO A 32 1.61 3.85 -20.55
N ASP A 33 1.53 2.56 -20.89
CA ASP A 33 1.89 1.39 -20.05
C ASP A 33 3.35 1.33 -19.55
N ASP A 34 4.11 2.43 -19.60
CA ASP A 34 5.52 2.49 -19.20
C ASP A 34 5.69 3.05 -17.77
N TYR A 35 6.02 2.14 -16.85
CA TYR A 35 6.39 2.41 -15.47
C TYR A 35 7.79 3.04 -15.39
N SER A 36 7.93 4.32 -15.70
CA SER A 36 9.00 5.15 -15.13
C SER A 36 8.71 6.64 -15.25
N ASN A 37 8.87 7.36 -14.14
CA ASN A 37 8.90 8.83 -14.02
C ASN A 37 7.57 9.57 -13.85
N TYR A 38 7.08 9.66 -12.61
CA TYR A 38 6.38 10.86 -12.14
C TYR A 38 6.96 11.35 -10.80
N ILE A 39 8.12 12.02 -10.91
CA ILE A 39 8.53 13.08 -9.99
C ILE A 39 8.55 14.36 -10.82
N ARG A 40 7.64 15.32 -10.57
CA ARG A 40 7.94 16.76 -10.35
C ARG A 40 6.72 17.52 -9.80
N PRO A 41 6.91 18.38 -8.77
CA PRO A 41 5.91 19.35 -8.33
C PRO A 41 5.92 20.61 -9.21
N ARG A 42 4.73 21.17 -9.50
CA ARG A 42 4.59 22.53 -10.03
C ARG A 42 4.63 23.53 -8.89
N THR A 43 5.77 24.20 -8.70
CA THR A 43 5.87 25.40 -7.87
C THR A 43 5.38 26.60 -8.68
N VAL A 44 4.27 27.22 -8.28
CA VAL A 44 3.92 28.59 -8.70
C VAL A 44 4.40 29.54 -7.62
N VAL A 45 5.44 30.32 -7.93
CA VAL A 45 5.93 31.41 -7.08
C VAL A 45 5.35 32.72 -7.59
N PRO A 46 4.63 33.52 -6.78
CA PRO A 46 4.45 34.93 -7.05
C PRO A 46 5.61 35.72 -6.42
N ASN A 47 6.23 36.53 -7.27
CA ASN A 47 7.21 37.57 -6.92
C ASN A 47 6.61 38.60 -5.95
N ASN A 48 7.33 38.95 -4.88
CA ASN A 48 7.68 40.36 -4.60
C ASN A 48 8.68 40.55 -3.43
N ASN A 49 9.75 41.28 -3.77
CA ASN A 49 10.51 42.28 -3.01
C ASN A 49 11.39 41.90 -1.79
N PHE A 50 12.67 41.68 -2.12
CA PHE A 50 13.90 42.28 -1.56
C PHE A 50 13.83 43.21 -0.32
N SER A 51 14.55 42.84 0.74
CA SER A 51 15.76 43.49 1.32
C SER A 51 16.15 42.68 2.59
N ASN A 52 17.37 42.45 3.08
CA ASN A 52 18.70 43.02 2.87
C ASN A 52 19.72 42.18 3.71
N TYR A 53 20.95 42.01 3.19
CA TYR A 53 22.26 41.81 3.86
C TYR A 53 22.53 40.69 4.91
N ARG A 54 23.46 39.76 4.61
CA ARG A 54 24.93 39.78 4.91
C ARG A 54 25.49 38.34 4.76
N GLU A 55 26.25 38.02 3.72
CA GLU A 55 27.72 38.11 3.62
C GLU A 55 28.46 37.13 4.56
N TYR A 56 29.01 36.04 4.02
CA TYR A 56 30.40 35.61 4.24
C TYR A 56 30.82 34.55 3.20
N ASN A 57 31.91 34.90 2.50
CA ASN A 57 32.62 34.13 1.48
C ASN A 57 33.09 32.75 1.96
N ASN A 58 33.19 31.80 1.03
CA ASN A 58 34.49 31.19 0.74
C ASN A 58 34.54 30.61 -0.68
N ASP A 59 35.62 30.99 -1.34
CA ASP A 59 36.09 30.62 -2.66
C ASP A 59 36.39 29.12 -2.78
N PHE A 60 36.17 28.51 -3.96
CA PHE A 60 37.26 28.04 -4.83
C PHE A 60 36.74 27.29 -6.09
N GLU A 61 37.34 27.69 -7.22
CA GLU A 61 37.65 26.94 -8.45
C GLU A 61 36.55 26.57 -9.48
N GLU A 62 36.30 27.59 -10.30
CA GLU A 62 36.11 27.62 -11.76
C GLU A 62 36.92 26.56 -12.56
N TYR A 63 36.22 25.75 -13.35
CA TYR A 63 36.73 25.17 -14.60
C TYR A 63 35.71 25.46 -15.70
N ASP A 64 36.16 26.26 -16.66
CA ASP A 64 35.46 26.61 -17.89
C ASP A 64 36.21 25.91 -19.03
N ASP A 65 35.56 25.04 -19.81
CA ASP A 65 35.91 24.88 -21.22
C ASP A 65 34.74 24.37 -22.09
N HIS A 66 34.75 24.88 -23.31
CA HIS A 66 33.68 25.12 -24.28
C HIS A 66 32.96 23.92 -24.96
N PRO A 67 31.86 24.19 -25.71
CA PRO A 67 31.01 23.19 -26.38
C PRO A 67 31.42 22.90 -27.84
N ASP A 68 31.04 21.73 -28.38
CA ASP A 68 30.42 21.52 -29.72
C ASP A 68 30.55 20.08 -30.29
N ARG A 69 29.46 19.63 -30.97
CA ARG A 69 29.29 18.52 -31.97
C ARG A 69 29.25 17.09 -31.39
N TYR A 70 28.34 16.18 -31.74
CA TYR A 70 27.65 15.79 -32.99
C TYR A 70 26.20 15.33 -32.63
N ALA A 71 25.10 15.69 -33.30
CA ALA A 71 24.64 15.36 -34.66
C ALA A 71 24.50 13.86 -34.95
N ASP A 72 23.22 13.44 -34.98
CA ASP A 72 22.59 12.49 -35.92
C ASP A 72 23.08 11.03 -35.95
N ASP A 73 22.21 10.11 -35.53
CA ASP A 73 21.93 8.86 -36.25
C ASP A 73 20.76 8.13 -35.56
N SER A 74 19.58 8.28 -36.15
CA SER A 74 18.40 7.45 -35.89
C SER A 74 18.48 6.19 -36.76
N GLU A 75 18.62 5.01 -36.15
CA GLU A 75 18.29 3.74 -36.81
C GLU A 75 17.19 3.02 -36.03
N GLU A 76 16.01 3.09 -36.64
CA GLU A 76 14.78 2.35 -36.42
C GLU A 76 15.01 0.87 -36.72
N TYR A 77 14.83 -0.01 -35.74
CA TYR A 77 14.79 -1.46 -35.94
C TYR A 77 13.37 -1.97 -35.71
N ASP A 78 12.68 -2.19 -36.84
CA ASP A 78 11.46 -2.95 -36.99
C ASP A 78 11.64 -4.41 -36.54
N TYR A 79 10.85 -4.87 -35.57
CA TYR A 79 10.69 -6.29 -35.27
C TYR A 79 9.29 -6.73 -35.74
N PRO A 80 9.16 -7.73 -36.63
CA PRO A 80 7.85 -8.25 -37.01
C PRO A 80 7.30 -9.16 -35.90
N PHE A 81 6.08 -8.82 -35.51
CA PHE A 81 5.13 -9.61 -34.71
C PHE A 81 4.45 -10.66 -35.61
N ASP A 82 3.68 -11.56 -35.00
CA ASP A 82 3.01 -12.78 -35.52
C ASP A 82 3.90 -14.03 -35.33
N GLU A 83 3.46 -15.14 -34.74
CA GLU A 83 2.14 -15.74 -34.57
C GLU A 83 2.35 -16.91 -33.59
N TYR A 84 1.52 -17.14 -32.56
CA TYR A 84 1.24 -18.48 -31.99
C TYR A 84 0.06 -18.37 -31.00
N GLU A 85 -1.15 -18.54 -31.53
CA GLU A 85 -2.25 -19.15 -30.78
C GLU A 85 -2.20 -20.67 -30.92
N ASP A 86 -2.87 -21.35 -30.00
CA ASP A 86 -3.15 -22.79 -29.92
C ASP A 86 -2.01 -23.70 -29.42
N ILE A 87 -2.07 -24.03 -28.12
CA ILE A 87 -2.28 -25.40 -27.59
C ILE A 87 -2.57 -25.25 -26.07
N GLN A 88 -3.85 -25.35 -25.71
CA GLN A 88 -4.28 -25.82 -24.38
C GLN A 88 -4.77 -27.25 -24.58
N ASP A 89 -4.13 -28.22 -23.93
CA ASP A 89 -4.80 -29.43 -23.43
C ASP A 89 -3.85 -30.27 -22.56
N GLY A 90 -4.32 -30.64 -21.37
CA GLY A 90 -4.00 -31.91 -20.70
C GLY A 90 -2.72 -32.00 -19.87
N TYR A 91 -2.76 -31.52 -18.63
CA TYR A 91 -1.92 -32.07 -17.54
C TYR A 91 -2.83 -32.67 -16.47
N GLU A 92 -3.09 -33.96 -16.59
CA GLU A 92 -3.49 -34.84 -15.48
C GLU A 92 -2.71 -36.17 -15.63
N ASP A 93 -2.26 -36.65 -14.47
CA ASP A 93 -1.80 -38.01 -14.15
C ASP A 93 -0.52 -38.53 -14.82
N VAL A 94 0.56 -38.63 -14.02
CA VAL A 94 1.06 -39.89 -13.44
C VAL A 94 2.21 -39.55 -12.48
N GLN A 95 1.93 -39.58 -11.17
CA GLN A 95 2.91 -39.97 -10.15
C GLN A 95 2.77 -41.50 -10.01
N ASP A 96 3.89 -42.22 -10.09
CA ASP A 96 4.28 -43.28 -9.15
C ASP A 96 5.40 -44.17 -9.72
N GLU A 97 6.16 -44.74 -8.79
CA GLU A 97 7.20 -45.78 -8.95
C GLU A 97 8.62 -45.32 -9.28
N TYR A 98 9.34 -44.87 -8.25
CA TYR A 98 10.73 -45.31 -8.04
C TYR A 98 11.00 -45.45 -6.54
N GLU A 99 10.92 -46.68 -6.03
CA GLU A 99 11.53 -47.08 -4.77
C GLU A 99 12.34 -48.38 -4.97
N ASP A 100 13.52 -48.38 -4.34
CA ASP A 100 14.36 -49.51 -3.92
C ASP A 100 15.36 -50.25 -4.85
N ASN A 101 16.61 -49.71 -4.80
CA ASN A 101 17.85 -50.36 -4.28
C ASN A 101 18.61 -51.40 -5.17
N PRO A 102 19.85 -51.81 -4.82
CA PRO A 102 21.10 -51.40 -5.48
C PRO A 102 21.95 -52.62 -5.96
N GLU A 103 23.27 -52.44 -6.12
CA GLU A 103 24.36 -53.44 -6.39
C GLU A 103 24.85 -53.43 -7.86
N ASP A 104 26.05 -52.89 -8.11
CA ASP A 104 27.36 -53.57 -8.05
C ASP A 104 27.62 -54.36 -9.34
N TYR A 105 28.52 -53.88 -10.21
CA TYR A 105 29.30 -54.71 -11.15
C TYR A 105 30.41 -53.85 -11.78
N SER A 106 31.61 -54.02 -11.21
CA SER A 106 32.91 -53.72 -11.81
C SER A 106 33.31 -54.80 -12.83
N ASP A 107 34.16 -54.38 -13.77
CA ASP A 107 35.12 -55.16 -14.55
C ASP A 107 34.61 -56.23 -15.53
N ASP A 108 35.15 -56.13 -16.76
CA ASP A 108 35.50 -57.23 -17.70
C ASP A 108 35.14 -56.84 -19.14
N PHE A 109 36.13 -56.40 -19.92
CA PHE A 109 36.17 -56.62 -21.38
C PHE A 109 37.61 -56.49 -21.89
N ASP A 110 38.44 -57.47 -21.52
CA ASP A 110 39.60 -57.92 -22.29
C ASP A 110 39.20 -59.25 -22.94
N ASP A 111 38.79 -59.24 -24.21
CA ASP A 111 38.94 -60.39 -25.12
C ASP A 111 38.42 -60.03 -26.52
N PHE A 112 39.32 -59.80 -27.48
CA PHE A 112 38.99 -59.87 -28.90
C PHE A 112 40.24 -60.21 -29.72
N ASP A 113 40.92 -61.30 -29.35
CA ASP A 113 41.81 -62.05 -30.23
C ASP A 113 41.00 -63.22 -30.81
N ASP A 114 40.47 -63.07 -32.04
CA ASP A 114 40.21 -64.15 -33.02
C ASP A 114 39.22 -63.69 -34.09
N ILE A 115 39.71 -63.09 -35.18
CA ILE A 115 38.99 -63.07 -36.48
C ILE A 115 39.99 -63.47 -37.58
N PRO A 116 39.64 -64.38 -38.51
CA PRO A 116 40.61 -65.03 -39.41
C PRO A 116 41.14 -64.10 -40.52
N GLU A 117 42.41 -64.29 -40.89
CA GLU A 117 43.06 -63.68 -42.05
C GLU A 117 42.43 -64.18 -43.36
N GLU A 118 41.67 -63.32 -44.05
CA GLU A 118 41.38 -63.47 -45.47
C GLU A 118 42.40 -62.67 -46.30
N GLU A 119 42.98 -63.38 -47.27
CA GLU A 119 43.98 -62.95 -48.24
C GLU A 119 43.43 -61.87 -49.18
N TYR A 120 43.77 -60.60 -48.92
CA TYR A 120 43.58 -59.50 -49.86
C TYR A 120 44.92 -59.15 -50.53
N GLY A 121 44.93 -59.30 -51.86
CA GLY A 121 46.11 -59.14 -52.70
C GLY A 121 46.74 -57.74 -52.68
N GLU A 122 48.03 -57.71 -53.04
CA GLU A 122 48.87 -56.53 -53.18
C GLU A 122 48.19 -55.43 -54.01
N PHE A 123 47.88 -54.31 -53.35
CA PHE A 123 47.61 -53.04 -54.02
C PHE A 123 48.94 -52.28 -54.17
N PRO A 124 49.22 -51.68 -55.34
CA PRO A 124 50.47 -50.98 -55.59
C PRO A 124 50.63 -49.76 -54.67
N GLU A 125 51.85 -49.53 -54.18
CA GLU A 125 52.26 -48.33 -53.45
C GLU A 125 51.86 -47.08 -54.24
N VAL A 126 50.84 -46.38 -53.73
CA VAL A 126 50.54 -45.01 -54.13
C VAL A 126 51.36 -44.11 -53.23
N GLU A 127 52.39 -43.48 -53.79
CA GLU A 127 53.17 -42.43 -53.15
C GLU A 127 52.23 -41.36 -52.60
N THR A 128 52.22 -41.21 -51.27
CA THR A 128 51.55 -40.12 -50.58
C THR A 128 52.24 -38.81 -50.92
N PRO A 129 51.54 -37.79 -51.47
CA PRO A 129 52.06 -36.44 -51.37
C PRO A 129 52.00 -36.05 -49.90
N GLU A 130 53.15 -35.76 -49.31
CA GLU A 130 53.29 -35.05 -48.04
C GLU A 130 52.60 -33.68 -48.19
N GLY A 131 51.30 -33.64 -47.91
CA GLY A 131 50.53 -32.44 -47.67
C GLY A 131 50.18 -32.41 -46.20
N GLU A 132 50.83 -31.54 -45.44
CA GLU A 132 50.44 -31.21 -44.07
C GLU A 132 49.00 -30.68 -44.08
N GLU A 133 48.01 -31.56 -43.83
CA GLU A 133 46.70 -31.09 -43.38
C GLU A 133 46.88 -30.51 -41.98
N GLU A 134 47.07 -29.20 -41.90
CA GLU A 134 46.90 -28.44 -40.67
C GLU A 134 45.52 -28.73 -40.09
N ARG A 135 45.47 -29.60 -39.07
CA ARG A 135 44.25 -29.86 -38.29
C ARG A 135 43.78 -28.50 -37.75
N PRO A 136 42.52 -28.09 -37.97
CA PRO A 136 42.05 -26.80 -37.48
C PRO A 136 42.26 -26.72 -35.96
N PRO A 137 42.77 -25.58 -35.43
CA PRO A 137 43.11 -25.48 -34.02
C PRO A 137 41.87 -25.82 -33.18
N LYS A 138 42.00 -26.79 -32.26
CA LYS A 138 40.96 -27.13 -31.28
C LYS A 138 40.53 -25.85 -30.58
N LYS A 139 39.35 -25.31 -30.93
CA LYS A 139 38.79 -24.08 -30.34
C LYS A 139 38.82 -24.23 -28.81
N LYS A 140 39.68 -23.45 -28.14
CA LYS A 140 39.79 -23.45 -26.67
C LYS A 140 38.38 -23.24 -26.11
N LYS A 141 37.88 -24.24 -25.37
CA LYS A 141 36.48 -24.30 -24.92
C LYS A 141 36.13 -22.99 -24.19
N LYS A 142 35.08 -22.31 -24.63
CA LYS A 142 34.50 -21.04 -24.11
C LYS A 142 34.01 -21.12 -22.65
N HIS A 143 34.52 -22.06 -21.85
CA HIS A 143 34.05 -22.38 -20.51
C HIS A 143 34.33 -21.25 -19.50
N TRP A 144 35.40 -20.48 -19.71
CA TRP A 144 35.69 -19.29 -18.90
C TRP A 144 34.74 -18.13 -19.23
N LEU A 145 34.42 -17.92 -20.52
CA LEU A 145 33.46 -16.91 -20.97
C LEU A 145 32.04 -17.23 -20.48
N ARG A 146 31.64 -18.51 -20.50
CA ARG A 146 30.37 -18.96 -19.92
C ARG A 146 30.29 -18.68 -18.41
N ARG A 147 31.37 -18.92 -17.66
CA ARG A 147 31.43 -18.59 -16.22
C ARG A 147 31.36 -17.09 -15.96
N LEU A 148 31.98 -16.28 -16.83
CA LEU A 148 31.92 -14.82 -16.75
C LEU A 148 30.49 -14.33 -17.02
N ILE A 149 29.84 -14.84 -18.08
CA ILE A 149 28.45 -14.52 -18.42
C ILE A 149 27.51 -14.90 -17.25
N VAL A 150 27.63 -16.11 -16.70
CA VAL A 150 26.83 -16.53 -15.54
C VAL A 150 27.10 -15.63 -14.33
N GLY A 151 28.35 -15.28 -14.06
CA GLY A 151 28.71 -14.35 -12.97
C GLY A 151 28.10 -12.96 -13.14
N VAL A 152 28.09 -12.42 -14.37
CA VAL A 152 27.44 -11.13 -14.68
C VAL A 152 25.92 -11.23 -14.52
N ILE A 153 25.30 -12.31 -15.00
CA ILE A 153 23.84 -12.53 -14.83
C ILE A 153 23.48 -12.59 -13.34
N VAL A 154 24.20 -13.37 -12.54
CA VAL A 154 23.99 -13.45 -11.08
C VAL A 154 24.18 -12.08 -10.43
N LEU A 155 25.22 -11.34 -10.81
CA LEU A 155 25.45 -9.98 -10.30
C LEU A 155 24.29 -9.05 -10.66
N CYS A 156 23.81 -9.07 -11.90
CA CYS A 156 22.66 -8.27 -12.35
C CYS A 156 21.40 -8.62 -11.55
N PHE A 157 21.06 -9.91 -11.39
CA PHE A 157 19.94 -10.32 -10.54
C PHE A 157 20.10 -9.89 -9.09
N THR A 158 21.32 -9.91 -8.56
CA THR A 158 21.61 -9.47 -7.19
C THR A 158 21.40 -7.96 -7.04
N VAL A 159 21.87 -7.16 -8.00
CA VAL A 159 21.65 -5.71 -8.01
C VAL A 159 20.16 -5.40 -8.12
N ILE A 160 19.43 -6.06 -9.04
CA ILE A 160 17.98 -5.88 -9.18
C ILE A 160 17.25 -6.25 -7.87
N ALA A 161 17.62 -7.36 -7.22
CA ALA A 161 17.01 -7.74 -5.95
C ALA A 161 17.30 -6.74 -4.82
N VAL A 162 18.52 -6.18 -4.76
CA VAL A 162 18.88 -5.12 -3.81
C VAL A 162 18.09 -3.85 -4.10
N ASP A 163 17.98 -3.44 -5.36
CA ASP A 163 17.23 -2.25 -5.76
C ASP A 163 15.74 -2.40 -5.45
N ILE A 164 15.15 -3.56 -5.75
CA ILE A 164 13.77 -3.89 -5.34
C ILE A 164 13.64 -3.80 -3.81
N GLY A 165 14.58 -4.39 -3.07
CA GLY A 165 14.60 -4.31 -1.60
C GLY A 165 14.69 -2.87 -1.08
N LEU A 166 15.49 -2.01 -1.71
CA LEU A 166 15.60 -0.58 -1.39
C LEU A 166 14.32 0.19 -1.74
N LEU A 167 13.67 -0.12 -2.86
CA LEU A 167 12.39 0.48 -3.25
C LEU A 167 11.27 0.10 -2.27
N PHE A 168 11.23 -1.17 -1.84
CA PHE A 168 10.34 -1.62 -0.76
C PHE A 168 10.63 -0.91 0.56
N PHE A 169 11.89 -0.89 0.99
CA PHE A 169 12.28 -0.26 2.25
C PHE A 169 12.03 1.24 2.26
N SER A 170 12.22 1.92 1.12
CA SER A 170 11.95 3.34 0.98
C SER A 170 10.46 3.68 0.83
N GLY A 171 9.58 2.66 0.69
CA GLY A 171 8.14 2.85 0.52
C GLY A 171 7.70 3.24 -0.89
N HIS A 172 8.59 3.18 -1.88
CA HIS A 172 8.27 3.50 -3.28
C HIS A 172 7.57 2.36 -4.01
N LEU A 173 7.78 1.11 -3.57
CA LEU A 173 7.11 -0.06 -4.12
C LEU A 173 6.21 -0.67 -3.05
N TRP A 174 4.89 -0.53 -3.23
CA TRP A 174 3.89 -1.16 -2.37
C TRP A 174 2.83 -1.85 -3.22
N PHE A 175 2.79 -3.18 -3.20
CA PHE A 175 1.90 -3.97 -4.07
C PHE A 175 0.42 -3.91 -3.67
N ASN A 176 0.11 -3.22 -2.57
CA ASN A 176 -1.20 -3.20 -1.95
C ASN A 176 -1.88 -1.82 -2.00
N GLU A 177 -1.40 -0.91 -2.85
CA GLU A 177 -1.97 0.43 -2.95
C GLU A 177 -3.33 0.41 -3.70
N PRO A 178 -4.44 0.84 -3.08
CA PRO A 178 -5.72 0.99 -3.73
C PRO A 178 -5.67 2.09 -4.80
N ARG A 179 -6.14 1.74 -6.00
CA ARG A 179 -6.24 2.67 -7.13
C ARG A 179 -7.06 3.90 -6.74
N LYS A 180 -6.53 5.10 -7.04
CA LYS A 180 -7.17 6.39 -6.72
C LYS A 180 -8.61 6.49 -7.23
N ARG A 181 -8.85 6.06 -8.46
CA ARG A 181 -10.18 6.09 -9.08
C ARG A 181 -11.20 5.18 -8.38
N ASP A 182 -10.76 4.01 -7.93
CA ASP A 182 -11.65 3.02 -7.33
C ASP A 182 -11.90 3.33 -5.84
N TYR A 183 -11.00 4.08 -5.20
CA TYR A 183 -11.06 4.49 -3.80
C TYR A 183 -10.77 6.01 -3.68
N PRO A 184 -11.72 6.87 -4.11
CA PRO A 184 -11.49 8.31 -4.21
C PRO A 184 -11.46 9.02 -2.86
N ILE A 185 -12.04 8.42 -1.82
CA ILE A 185 -12.04 8.96 -0.45
C ILE A 185 -10.90 8.28 0.32
N ARG A 186 -9.84 9.04 0.59
CA ARG A 186 -8.64 8.57 1.28
C ARG A 186 -8.02 9.64 2.16
N GLY A 187 -7.26 9.22 3.15
CA GLY A 187 -6.67 10.15 4.10
C GLY A 187 -5.56 9.57 4.95
N PRO A 188 -4.70 10.44 5.52
CA PRO A 188 -3.68 10.02 6.46
C PRO A 188 -4.19 9.99 7.90
N VAL A 189 -3.43 9.29 8.75
CA VAL A 189 -3.52 9.42 10.21
C VAL A 189 -2.37 10.28 10.72
N ILE A 190 -2.70 11.32 11.49
CA ILE A 190 -1.76 12.25 12.13
C ILE A 190 -1.66 11.95 13.61
N THR A 191 -0.43 11.94 14.11
CA THR A 191 -0.08 11.79 15.54
C THR A 191 1.01 12.81 15.89
N GLU A 192 1.38 12.94 17.17
CA GLU A 192 2.51 13.78 17.59
C GLU A 192 3.82 13.52 16.82
N LYS A 193 3.99 12.31 16.26
CA LYS A 193 5.18 11.95 15.47
C LYS A 193 5.31 12.78 14.20
N ALA A 194 4.21 13.30 13.64
CA ALA A 194 4.25 14.19 12.49
C ALA A 194 4.94 15.53 12.78
N GLY A 195 4.97 15.95 14.05
CA GLY A 195 5.36 17.30 14.42
C GLY A 195 4.31 18.34 13.97
N GLU A 196 4.73 19.59 13.82
CA GLU A 196 3.82 20.66 13.40
C GLU A 196 3.29 20.46 11.96
N VAL A 197 1.98 20.62 11.76
CA VAL A 197 1.30 20.48 10.46
C VAL A 197 0.78 21.84 9.96
N GLN A 198 1.13 22.21 8.72
CA GLN A 198 0.60 23.41 8.06
C GLN A 198 -0.75 23.09 7.42
N TRP A 199 -1.81 22.95 8.23
CA TRP A 199 -3.13 22.42 7.85
C TRP A 199 -3.73 22.99 6.55
N LYS A 200 -3.68 24.31 6.34
CA LYS A 200 -4.22 24.93 5.11
C LYS A 200 -3.53 24.45 3.83
N ARG A 201 -2.23 24.15 3.89
CA ARG A 201 -1.47 23.59 2.75
C ARG A 201 -1.55 22.07 2.73
N PHE A 202 -1.57 21.45 3.90
CA PHE A 202 -1.70 20.01 4.03
C PHE A 202 -3.01 19.51 3.41
N ALA A 203 -4.12 20.24 3.62
CA ALA A 203 -5.44 19.97 3.04
C ALA A 203 -5.53 20.17 1.52
N GLN A 204 -4.58 20.89 0.90
CA GLN A 204 -4.53 21.07 -0.56
C GLN A 204 -3.87 19.90 -1.29
N GLN A 205 -3.39 18.89 -0.55
CA GLN A 205 -2.90 17.66 -1.13
C GLN A 205 -4.06 16.78 -1.56
N ASN A 206 -3.78 15.73 -2.35
CA ASN A 206 -4.81 14.81 -2.84
C ASN A 206 -5.29 13.85 -1.74
N ILE A 207 -5.99 14.40 -0.74
CA ILE A 207 -6.60 13.74 0.42
C ILE A 207 -8.01 14.30 0.66
N GLN A 208 -8.92 13.46 1.13
CA GLN A 208 -10.36 13.79 1.28
C GLN A 208 -10.82 13.71 2.73
N ILE A 209 -10.08 12.99 3.57
CA ILE A 209 -10.32 12.86 5.00
C ILE A 209 -8.97 12.88 5.73
N CYS A 210 -8.98 13.09 7.05
CA CYS A 210 -7.81 12.88 7.90
C CYS A 210 -8.25 12.47 9.30
N TYR A 211 -7.56 11.50 9.91
CA TYR A 211 -7.79 11.18 11.31
C TYR A 211 -6.63 11.68 12.17
N ILE A 212 -6.93 12.14 13.39
CA ILE A 212 -5.96 12.68 14.33
C ILE A 212 -6.05 11.86 15.62
N ARG A 213 -4.92 11.32 16.08
CA ARG A 213 -4.90 10.64 17.38
C ARG A 213 -5.08 11.63 18.52
N ALA A 214 -6.04 11.34 19.39
CA ALA A 214 -6.38 12.15 20.55
C ALA A 214 -5.82 11.53 21.83
N THR A 215 -6.29 10.33 22.18
CA THR A 215 -5.98 9.71 23.48
C THR A 215 -5.58 8.25 23.35
N LYS A 216 -5.00 7.71 24.42
CA LYS A 216 -4.75 6.28 24.62
C LYS A 216 -5.10 5.88 26.04
N GLY A 217 -5.89 4.82 26.20
CA GLY A 217 -6.31 4.36 27.52
C GLY A 217 -6.93 5.50 28.34
N VAL A 218 -6.76 5.45 29.66
CA VAL A 218 -7.46 6.36 30.60
C VAL A 218 -6.70 7.65 30.95
N SER A 219 -5.52 7.91 30.38
CA SER A 219 -4.73 9.10 30.79
C SER A 219 -3.71 9.65 29.80
N PHE A 220 -3.42 8.96 28.69
CA PHE A 220 -2.49 9.49 27.70
C PHE A 220 -3.22 10.39 26.71
N GLU A 221 -2.74 11.62 26.57
CA GLU A 221 -3.12 12.56 25.53
C GLU A 221 -1.96 12.74 24.54
N ASP A 222 -2.28 12.76 23.25
CA ASP A 222 -1.30 13.08 22.22
C ASP A 222 -0.89 14.56 22.33
N LYS A 223 0.42 14.83 22.45
CA LYS A 223 0.94 16.17 22.80
C LYS A 223 0.62 17.25 21.78
N LEU A 224 0.40 16.86 20.53
CA LEU A 224 0.05 17.80 19.45
C LEU A 224 -1.44 17.73 19.10
N PHE A 225 -2.25 16.98 19.86
CA PHE A 225 -3.67 16.84 19.58
C PHE A 225 -4.38 18.19 19.50
N GLU A 226 -4.26 19.03 20.52
CA GLU A 226 -4.99 20.31 20.56
C GLU A 226 -4.58 21.23 19.40
N GLN A 227 -3.28 21.32 19.11
CA GLN A 227 -2.77 22.08 17.96
C GLN A 227 -3.29 21.52 16.62
N ASN A 228 -3.35 20.20 16.49
CA ASN A 228 -3.86 19.53 15.30
C ASN A 228 -5.37 19.68 15.15
N LYS A 229 -6.13 19.61 16.25
CA LYS A 229 -7.57 19.82 16.31
C LYS A 229 -7.94 21.25 15.92
N GLU A 230 -7.25 22.25 16.48
CA GLU A 230 -7.47 23.66 16.13
C GLU A 230 -7.07 23.94 14.68
N GLY A 231 -5.87 23.49 14.27
CA GLY A 231 -5.36 23.72 12.93
C GLY A 231 -6.20 23.06 11.83
N SER A 232 -6.67 21.83 12.06
CA SER A 232 -7.56 21.12 11.13
C SER A 232 -8.92 21.80 11.00
N GLY A 233 -9.47 22.34 12.11
CA GLY A 233 -10.72 23.09 12.09
C GLY A 233 -10.66 24.42 11.32
N GLN A 234 -9.47 24.88 10.95
CA GLN A 234 -9.27 26.06 10.09
C GLN A 234 -9.08 25.70 8.61
N SER A 235 -9.27 24.43 8.25
CA SER A 235 -9.19 23.92 6.88
C SER A 235 -10.51 23.26 6.48
N ASP A 236 -10.77 23.16 5.18
CA ASP A 236 -11.97 22.48 4.65
C ASP A 236 -11.81 20.95 4.62
N LEU A 237 -10.77 20.39 5.24
CA LEU A 237 -10.51 18.95 5.27
C LEU A 237 -11.34 18.30 6.40
N PRO A 238 -12.28 17.39 6.08
CA PRO A 238 -13.00 16.63 7.09
C PRO A 238 -12.04 15.84 7.96
N THR A 239 -12.17 15.99 9.28
CA THR A 239 -11.25 15.34 10.23
C THR A 239 -11.99 14.59 11.33
N GLY A 240 -11.48 13.42 11.70
CA GLY A 240 -11.97 12.61 12.83
C GLY A 240 -10.92 12.39 13.89
N MET A 241 -11.32 11.89 15.05
CA MET A 241 -10.45 11.68 16.21
C MET A 241 -10.30 10.19 16.54
N ILE A 242 -9.09 9.77 16.91
CA ILE A 242 -8.77 8.37 17.25
C ILE A 242 -8.45 8.24 18.75
N HIS A 243 -9.09 7.28 19.41
CA HIS A 243 -8.69 6.73 20.70
C HIS A 243 -7.93 5.43 20.49
N VAL A 244 -6.75 5.26 21.10
CA VAL A 244 -6.05 3.96 21.11
C VAL A 244 -6.48 3.15 22.33
N PHE A 245 -7.14 2.03 22.08
CA PHE A 245 -7.74 1.20 23.12
C PHE A 245 -6.69 0.47 23.95
N ASP A 246 -6.90 0.42 25.27
CA ASP A 246 -6.15 -0.39 26.23
C ASP A 246 -7.07 -1.52 26.74
N PRO A 247 -6.88 -2.76 26.29
CA PRO A 247 -7.73 -3.90 26.63
C PRO A 247 -7.63 -4.32 28.11
N MET A 248 -6.68 -3.75 28.86
CA MET A 248 -6.51 -3.99 30.30
C MET A 248 -7.26 -2.97 31.16
N ARG A 249 -7.93 -2.00 30.54
CA ARG A 249 -8.62 -0.91 31.21
C ARG A 249 -10.12 -0.99 30.98
N ASP A 250 -10.84 -0.31 31.86
CA ASP A 250 -12.28 -0.15 31.75
C ASP A 250 -12.62 0.67 30.50
N GLY A 251 -13.64 0.24 29.75
CA GLY A 251 -14.02 0.87 28.50
C GLY A 251 -14.74 2.20 28.68
N GLU A 252 -15.57 2.30 29.72
CA GLU A 252 -16.31 3.52 30.04
C GLU A 252 -15.33 4.61 30.50
N GLU A 253 -14.37 4.30 31.39
CA GLU A 253 -13.31 5.25 31.79
C GLU A 253 -12.48 5.74 30.58
N GLN A 254 -12.23 4.87 29.61
CA GLN A 254 -11.51 5.22 28.38
C GLN A 254 -12.33 6.15 27.48
N ALA A 255 -13.63 5.89 27.35
CA ALA A 255 -14.55 6.72 26.59
C ALA A 255 -14.70 8.10 27.24
N GLU A 256 -14.89 8.17 28.56
CA GLU A 256 -14.95 9.42 29.31
C GLU A 256 -13.70 10.28 29.10
N HIS A 257 -12.51 9.67 29.20
CA HIS A 257 -11.25 10.36 28.94
C HIS A 257 -11.15 10.87 27.48
N PHE A 258 -11.56 10.06 26.50
CA PHE A 258 -11.61 10.51 25.10
C PHE A 258 -12.60 11.67 24.89
N ILE A 259 -13.77 11.62 25.53
CA ILE A 259 -14.79 12.67 25.48
C ILE A 259 -14.29 13.96 26.11
N GLU A 260 -13.67 13.88 27.29
CA GLU A 260 -13.11 15.05 27.99
C GLU A 260 -12.07 15.79 27.13
N VAL A 261 -11.19 15.03 26.46
CA VAL A 261 -10.12 15.58 25.63
C VAL A 261 -10.64 16.09 24.28
N CYS A 262 -11.55 15.35 23.63
CA CYS A 262 -12.07 15.75 22.32
C CYS A 262 -13.08 16.88 22.41
N GLY A 263 -13.88 16.94 23.47
CA GLY A 263 -15.02 17.86 23.58
C GLY A 263 -16.01 17.67 22.44
N GLY A 264 -16.77 18.73 22.11
CA GLY A 264 -17.74 18.69 21.00
C GLY A 264 -17.08 18.40 19.65
N MET A 265 -17.68 17.49 18.88
CA MET A 265 -17.18 17.08 17.56
C MET A 265 -18.17 17.34 16.42
N GLY A 266 -19.13 18.26 16.56
CA GLY A 266 -20.03 18.63 15.46
C GLY A 266 -19.28 18.98 14.16
N GLY A 267 -19.81 18.53 13.01
CA GLY A 267 -19.17 18.69 11.70
C GLY A 267 -17.86 17.91 11.49
N ARG A 268 -17.47 17.01 12.41
CA ARG A 268 -16.28 16.13 12.26
C ARG A 268 -16.69 14.74 11.75
N LEU A 269 -15.68 13.94 11.42
CA LEU A 269 -15.89 12.52 11.11
C LEU A 269 -16.14 11.72 12.39
N ARG A 270 -16.84 10.59 12.27
CA ARG A 270 -17.10 9.64 13.35
C ARG A 270 -15.82 9.30 14.12
N PRO A 271 -15.90 9.13 15.46
CA PRO A 271 -14.77 8.70 16.26
C PRO A 271 -14.25 7.35 15.81
N VAL A 272 -12.97 7.09 16.06
CA VAL A 272 -12.36 5.78 15.85
C VAL A 272 -11.85 5.26 17.19
N VAL A 273 -12.15 4.00 17.49
CA VAL A 273 -11.45 3.23 18.52
C VAL A 273 -10.46 2.30 17.83
N ASP A 274 -9.17 2.54 18.07
CA ASP A 274 -8.05 1.80 17.49
C ASP A 274 -7.67 0.63 18.39
N CYS A 275 -8.10 -0.55 17.95
CA CYS A 275 -7.83 -1.86 18.50
C CYS A 275 -6.81 -2.64 17.66
N ASP A 276 -5.96 -1.98 16.86
CA ASP A 276 -4.78 -2.62 16.27
C ASP A 276 -3.78 -2.96 17.39
N LEU A 277 -3.97 -4.16 17.93
CA LEU A 277 -3.23 -4.70 19.07
C LEU A 277 -2.08 -5.60 18.61
N SER A 278 -1.63 -5.48 17.36
CA SER A 278 -0.53 -6.25 16.76
C SER A 278 0.73 -6.34 17.65
N VAL A 279 1.02 -5.29 18.44
CA VAL A 279 2.15 -5.26 19.39
C VAL A 279 1.82 -5.85 20.77
N PHE A 280 0.54 -5.93 21.11
CA PHE A 280 0.02 -6.36 22.40
C PHE A 280 -0.56 -7.78 22.41
N TYR A 281 -0.66 -8.50 21.29
CA TYR A 281 -1.18 -9.89 21.28
C TYR A 281 -0.59 -10.80 22.36
N SER A 282 0.72 -10.71 22.60
CA SER A 282 1.40 -11.52 23.63
C SER A 282 1.00 -11.19 25.08
N VAL A 283 0.35 -10.04 25.28
CA VAL A 283 -0.08 -9.49 26.57
C VAL A 283 -1.58 -9.19 26.59
N LEU A 284 -2.35 -9.57 25.56
CA LEU A 284 -3.80 -9.46 25.61
C LEU A 284 -4.34 -10.32 26.76
N PRO A 285 -5.41 -9.89 27.43
CA PRO A 285 -6.12 -10.78 28.34
C PRO A 285 -6.48 -12.04 27.56
N SER A 286 -6.27 -13.22 28.15
CA SER A 286 -6.71 -14.49 27.56
C SER A 286 -8.24 -14.64 27.53
N ASP A 287 -8.96 -13.56 27.81
CA ASP A 287 -10.40 -13.51 28.03
C ASP A 287 -10.98 -12.49 27.06
N GLU A 288 -11.19 -12.93 25.82
CA GLU A 288 -11.74 -12.14 24.72
C GLU A 288 -13.13 -11.58 25.07
N GLU A 289 -13.94 -12.31 25.84
CA GLU A 289 -15.26 -11.87 26.30
C GLU A 289 -15.15 -10.60 27.15
N LYS A 290 -14.20 -10.54 28.09
CA LYS A 290 -13.95 -9.32 28.87
C LYS A 290 -13.48 -8.14 28.02
N VAL A 291 -12.65 -8.41 27.00
CA VAL A 291 -12.19 -7.36 26.09
C VAL A 291 -13.36 -6.85 25.24
N ALA A 292 -14.21 -7.74 24.75
CA ALA A 292 -15.42 -7.41 24.01
C ALA A 292 -16.40 -6.59 24.88
N ASP A 293 -16.64 -6.99 26.13
CA ASP A 293 -17.50 -6.25 27.06
C ASP A 293 -16.95 -4.83 27.33
N SER A 294 -15.64 -4.72 27.57
CA SER A 294 -14.98 -3.42 27.77
C SER A 294 -15.08 -2.55 26.51
N LEU A 295 -14.80 -3.12 25.33
CA LEU A 295 -14.94 -2.40 24.06
C LEU A 295 -16.39 -1.95 23.85
N ARG A 296 -17.38 -2.81 24.14
CA ARG A 296 -18.80 -2.44 24.01
C ARG A 296 -19.16 -1.28 24.94
N ALA A 297 -18.70 -1.31 26.20
CA ALA A 297 -18.91 -0.20 27.13
C ALA A 297 -18.32 1.12 26.60
N PHE A 298 -17.14 1.06 25.97
CA PHE A 298 -16.57 2.22 25.29
C PHE A 298 -17.49 2.70 24.15
N VAL A 299 -17.91 1.80 23.28
CA VAL A 299 -18.74 2.12 22.10
C VAL A 299 -20.08 2.75 22.53
N ASP A 300 -20.75 2.18 23.53
CA ASP A 300 -22.04 2.67 24.04
C ASP A 300 -21.92 4.08 24.61
N ARG A 301 -20.86 4.35 25.39
CA ARG A 301 -20.64 5.68 25.97
C ARG A 301 -20.34 6.75 24.91
N ILE A 302 -19.63 6.37 23.85
CA ILE A 302 -19.36 7.25 22.70
C ILE A 302 -20.64 7.54 21.91
N GLU A 303 -21.48 6.52 21.69
CA GLU A 303 -22.78 6.69 21.03
C GLU A 303 -23.71 7.61 21.84
N GLU A 304 -23.73 7.47 23.16
CA GLU A 304 -24.49 8.36 24.05
C GLU A 304 -24.03 9.83 23.94
N GLU A 305 -22.73 10.08 23.80
CA GLU A 305 -22.19 11.45 23.73
C GLU A 305 -22.37 12.10 22.35
N TYR A 306 -22.09 11.34 21.29
CA TYR A 306 -21.95 11.89 19.94
C TYR A 306 -23.05 11.46 18.96
N GLY A 307 -24.07 10.72 19.44
CA GLY A 307 -25.21 10.28 18.63
C GLY A 307 -24.86 9.25 17.54
N CYS A 308 -23.66 8.68 17.58
CA CYS A 308 -23.23 7.69 16.59
C CYS A 308 -22.23 6.69 17.17
N THR A 309 -22.29 5.46 16.66
CA THR A 309 -21.29 4.45 16.97
C THR A 309 -19.92 4.81 16.39
N PRO A 310 -18.82 4.66 17.16
CA PRO A 310 -17.47 4.79 16.64
C PRO A 310 -17.16 3.72 15.59
N ILE A 311 -16.18 4.04 14.74
CA ILE A 311 -15.54 3.10 13.84
C ILE A 311 -14.55 2.25 14.65
N ILE A 312 -14.63 0.92 14.53
CA ILE A 312 -13.67 0.02 15.16
C ILE A 312 -12.54 -0.25 14.17
N LYS A 313 -11.34 0.27 14.47
CA LYS A 313 -10.11 -0.05 13.74
C LYS A 313 -9.47 -1.30 14.34
N CYS A 314 -9.20 -2.31 13.51
CA CYS A 314 -8.68 -3.59 13.97
C CYS A 314 -7.82 -4.26 12.89
N ASP A 315 -6.92 -5.15 13.32
CA ASP A 315 -6.22 -6.07 12.43
C ASP A 315 -7.03 -7.37 12.23
N ALA A 316 -6.45 -8.33 11.50
CA ALA A 316 -7.11 -9.57 11.14
C ALA A 316 -7.53 -10.40 12.36
N ASP A 317 -6.61 -10.57 13.31
CA ASP A 317 -6.80 -11.41 14.49
C ASP A 317 -7.90 -10.80 15.38
N PHE A 318 -7.88 -9.48 15.63
CA PHE A 318 -8.88 -8.83 16.48
C PHE A 318 -10.27 -8.83 15.84
N TYR A 319 -10.32 -8.73 14.52
CA TYR A 319 -11.57 -8.85 13.78
C TYR A 319 -12.17 -10.25 13.93
N GLU A 320 -11.38 -11.31 13.72
CA GLU A 320 -11.84 -12.70 13.84
C GLU A 320 -12.30 -13.03 15.26
N ASP A 321 -11.54 -12.61 16.28
CA ASP A 321 -11.82 -12.97 17.67
C ASP A 321 -12.93 -12.13 18.31
N ILE A 322 -13.04 -10.83 17.95
CA ILE A 322 -13.88 -9.87 18.67
C ILE A 322 -14.79 -9.05 17.73
N ALA A 323 -14.22 -8.28 16.79
CA ALA A 323 -14.99 -7.26 16.07
C ALA A 323 -16.01 -7.84 15.05
N SER A 324 -15.88 -9.12 14.70
CA SER A 324 -16.84 -9.84 13.85
C SER A 324 -18.09 -10.33 14.60
N ALA A 325 -18.09 -10.26 15.93
CA ALA A 325 -19.22 -10.68 16.76
C ALA A 325 -20.47 -9.81 16.50
N GLU A 326 -21.66 -10.40 16.70
CA GLU A 326 -22.94 -9.69 16.49
C GLU A 326 -23.07 -8.42 17.34
N LEU A 327 -22.34 -8.38 18.46
CA LEU A 327 -22.24 -7.24 19.39
C LEU A 327 -21.77 -5.93 18.73
N PHE A 328 -21.08 -6.01 17.59
CA PHE A 328 -20.49 -4.85 16.91
C PHE A 328 -21.03 -4.64 15.48
N ASN A 329 -22.15 -5.29 15.13
CA ASN A 329 -22.77 -5.17 13.79
C ASN A 329 -23.23 -3.74 13.44
N ASP A 330 -23.46 -2.91 14.46
CA ASP A 330 -23.81 -1.50 14.44
C ASP A 330 -22.62 -0.56 14.21
N CYS A 331 -21.39 -1.03 14.43
CA CYS A 331 -20.18 -0.24 14.32
C CYS A 331 -19.54 -0.40 12.94
N PRO A 332 -19.19 0.68 12.21
CA PRO A 332 -18.39 0.55 10.99
C PRO A 332 -17.00 -0.03 11.30
N ILE A 333 -16.43 -0.78 10.35
CA ILE A 333 -15.14 -1.45 10.55
C ILE A 333 -14.06 -0.80 9.69
N TRP A 334 -12.97 -0.41 10.34
CA TRP A 334 -11.70 -0.10 9.68
C TRP A 334 -10.77 -1.30 9.81
N TYR A 335 -10.65 -2.06 8.73
CA TYR A 335 -9.78 -3.23 8.70
C TYR A 335 -8.36 -2.87 8.24
N VAL A 336 -7.36 -3.20 9.04
CA VAL A 336 -5.95 -2.97 8.72
C VAL A 336 -5.40 -4.17 7.95
N SER A 337 -5.01 -3.94 6.70
CA SER A 337 -4.33 -4.93 5.86
C SER A 337 -3.30 -4.25 4.97
N GLU A 338 -2.07 -4.16 5.46
CA GLU A 338 -1.00 -3.40 4.78
C GLU A 338 -0.30 -4.20 3.67
N TYR A 339 -0.24 -5.52 3.80
CA TYR A 339 0.54 -6.39 2.92
C TYR A 339 -0.31 -7.23 1.97
N LYS A 340 -1.62 -7.31 2.22
CA LYS A 340 -2.57 -8.11 1.46
C LYS A 340 -3.78 -7.27 1.10
N LYS A 341 -4.42 -7.62 -0.01
CA LYS A 341 -5.72 -7.03 -0.35
C LYS A 341 -6.72 -7.41 0.74
N LEU A 342 -7.70 -6.54 0.91
CA LEU A 342 -8.84 -6.79 1.77
C LEU A 342 -9.50 -8.14 1.43
N PRO A 343 -9.72 -9.04 2.41
CA PRO A 343 -10.48 -10.26 2.21
C PRO A 343 -11.91 -9.96 1.74
N LYS A 344 -12.49 -10.83 0.91
CA LYS A 344 -13.82 -10.59 0.28
C LYS A 344 -14.99 -10.77 1.24
N ASP A 345 -14.76 -11.47 2.33
CA ASP A 345 -15.72 -11.96 3.32
C ASP A 345 -15.70 -11.13 4.60
N VAL A 346 -14.78 -10.15 4.71
CA VAL A 346 -14.72 -9.23 5.84
C VAL A 346 -15.67 -8.06 5.60
N ARG A 347 -16.46 -7.73 6.63
CA ARG A 347 -17.22 -6.48 6.69
C ARG A 347 -16.25 -5.37 7.03
N ALA A 348 -15.72 -4.69 6.02
CA ALA A 348 -14.87 -3.52 6.21
C ALA A 348 -15.46 -2.33 5.45
N ASP A 349 -15.69 -1.24 6.18
CA ASP A 349 -16.13 0.04 5.64
C ASP A 349 -14.94 0.94 5.33
N LEU A 350 -13.83 0.79 6.06
CA LEU A 350 -12.55 1.42 5.76
C LEU A 350 -11.45 0.36 5.65
N TRP A 351 -10.44 0.67 4.85
CA TRP A 351 -9.25 -0.17 4.68
C TRP A 351 -7.97 0.63 4.94
N GLY A 352 -7.27 0.27 6.01
CA GLY A 352 -5.91 0.72 6.30
C GLY A 352 -4.92 -0.08 5.48
N TYR A 353 -4.37 0.52 4.41
CA TYR A 353 -3.64 -0.23 3.37
C TYR A 353 -2.13 0.01 3.39
N SER A 354 -1.65 1.04 4.11
CA SER A 354 -0.23 1.36 4.15
C SER A 354 0.12 2.21 5.37
N SER A 355 1.22 1.88 6.04
CA SER A 355 1.87 2.70 7.07
C SER A 355 3.02 3.56 6.53
N ARG A 356 3.20 3.62 5.21
CA ARG A 356 4.45 4.07 4.56
C ARG A 356 4.30 5.15 3.52
N VAL A 357 3.31 6.04 3.69
CA VAL A 357 3.13 7.17 2.76
C VAL A 357 3.73 8.45 3.33
N LYS A 358 4.32 9.27 2.47
CA LYS A 358 4.86 10.59 2.83
C LYS A 358 4.10 11.69 2.11
N PHE A 359 3.88 12.76 2.84
CA PHE A 359 3.28 13.99 2.33
C PHE A 359 4.25 15.17 2.48
N SER A 360 3.83 16.33 2.00
CA SER A 360 4.46 17.60 2.30
C SER A 360 3.74 18.30 3.45
N TYR A 361 4.33 19.39 3.95
CA TYR A 361 3.69 20.34 4.87
C TYR A 361 3.45 19.85 6.31
N TYR A 362 4.30 18.94 6.81
CA TYR A 362 4.44 18.62 8.23
C TYR A 362 5.93 18.47 8.59
N GLU A 363 6.29 18.77 9.83
CA GLU A 363 7.67 18.99 10.28
C GLU A 363 8.60 17.79 10.09
N ASN A 364 8.18 16.60 10.53
CA ASN A 364 9.11 15.48 10.69
C ASN A 364 9.27 14.60 9.45
N HIS A 365 8.40 14.76 8.44
CA HIS A 365 8.42 13.96 7.20
C HIS A 365 8.53 12.43 7.42
N ASN A 366 8.07 11.96 8.58
CA ASN A 366 7.94 10.54 8.90
C ASN A 366 6.80 9.92 8.08
N PHE A 367 6.81 8.60 7.97
CA PHE A 367 5.73 7.90 7.30
C PHE A 367 4.41 8.04 8.07
N LEU A 368 3.33 8.21 7.31
CA LEU A 368 1.96 8.28 7.80
C LEU A 368 1.19 7.03 7.38
N GLU A 369 0.30 6.58 8.26
CA GLU A 369 -0.70 5.58 7.96
C GLU A 369 -1.75 6.16 7.02
N MET A 370 -2.23 5.33 6.10
CA MET A 370 -3.23 5.68 5.11
C MET A 370 -4.44 4.77 5.17
N VAL A 371 -5.60 5.39 5.04
CA VAL A 371 -6.90 4.74 4.98
C VAL A 371 -7.67 5.15 3.74
N VAL A 372 -8.47 4.23 3.23
CA VAL A 372 -9.49 4.50 2.20
C VAL A 372 -10.87 4.08 2.69
N LEU A 373 -11.91 4.77 2.23
CA LEU A 373 -13.29 4.28 2.34
C LEU A 373 -13.47 3.10 1.37
N ASN A 374 -13.85 1.93 1.89
CA ASN A 374 -14.17 0.75 1.10
C ASN A 374 -15.63 0.83 0.60
N GLY A 375 -15.84 1.67 -0.41
CA GLY A 375 -17.15 1.97 -0.96
C GLY A 375 -17.10 3.12 -1.95
N GLY A 376 -18.28 3.55 -2.40
CA GLY A 376 -18.42 4.73 -3.26
C GLY A 376 -18.56 6.02 -2.45
N GLU A 377 -18.68 7.15 -3.14
CA GLU A 377 -19.05 8.43 -2.53
C GLU A 377 -20.40 8.35 -1.77
N ASP A 378 -21.31 7.49 -2.25
CA ASP A 378 -22.59 7.24 -1.60
C ASP A 378 -22.46 6.56 -0.22
N ASP A 379 -21.29 6.04 0.13
CA ASP A 379 -20.99 5.43 1.43
C ASP A 379 -20.31 6.42 2.39
N TYR A 380 -20.09 7.67 1.98
CA TYR A 380 -19.43 8.69 2.81
C TYR A 380 -20.17 8.97 4.12
N TYR A 381 -21.50 8.81 4.15
CA TYR A 381 -22.32 8.98 5.34
C TYR A 381 -21.87 8.07 6.51
N LYS A 382 -21.20 6.94 6.20
CA LYS A 382 -20.63 6.04 7.22
C LYS A 382 -19.47 6.67 7.99
N LEU A 383 -18.90 7.75 7.47
CA LEU A 383 -17.83 8.50 8.11
C LEU A 383 -18.35 9.75 8.82
N THR A 384 -19.56 10.20 8.55
CA THR A 384 -20.11 11.44 9.11
C THR A 384 -20.93 11.16 10.37
N MET A 385 -20.93 12.15 11.26
CA MET A 385 -21.91 12.26 12.34
C MET A 385 -23.14 12.98 11.78
N GLU A 386 -24.32 12.65 12.29
CA GLU A 386 -25.52 13.46 11.99
C GLU A 386 -25.39 14.78 12.77
N ASP A 387 -25.59 15.91 12.10
CA ASP A 387 -25.48 17.20 12.75
C ASP A 387 -26.70 17.39 13.68
N ALA A 388 -26.44 17.49 15.00
CA ALA A 388 -27.48 17.70 16.02
C ALA A 388 -28.36 18.95 15.77
N ASP A 389 -27.88 19.90 14.97
CA ASP A 389 -28.62 21.10 14.59
C ASP A 389 -29.78 20.79 13.60
N GLU A 390 -29.71 19.70 12.82
CA GLU A 390 -30.82 19.29 11.93
C GLU A 390 -31.98 18.64 12.70
N GLU A 391 -31.72 18.03 13.87
CA GLU A 391 -32.79 17.51 14.74
C GLU A 391 -33.61 18.65 15.36
N GLU A 392 -32.97 19.77 15.76
CA GLU A 392 -33.68 20.93 16.32
C GLU A 392 -34.56 21.62 15.25
N GLU A 393 -34.12 21.73 13.99
CA GLU A 393 -34.94 22.27 12.90
C GLU A 393 -36.08 21.31 12.50
N ALA A 394 -35.84 19.99 12.50
CA ALA A 394 -36.86 18.99 12.20
C ALA A 394 -37.93 18.88 13.29
N GLU A 395 -37.56 18.95 14.57
CA GLU A 395 -38.52 18.99 15.68
C GLU A 395 -39.37 20.27 15.63
N VAL A 396 -38.75 21.42 15.32
CA VAL A 396 -39.47 22.70 15.17
C VAL A 396 -40.43 22.69 13.97
N GLU A 397 -40.07 22.09 12.83
CA GLU A 397 -41.00 21.96 11.69
C GLU A 397 -42.18 21.01 12.01
N THR A 398 -41.93 19.91 12.73
CA THR A 398 -43.02 19.00 13.13
C THR A 398 -44.00 19.66 14.11
N ASP A 399 -43.53 20.46 15.06
CA ASP A 399 -44.41 21.19 16.00
C ASP A 399 -45.25 22.28 15.31
N ILE A 400 -44.77 22.85 14.20
CA ILE A 400 -45.53 23.81 13.39
C ILE A 400 -46.62 23.09 12.58
N GLU A 401 -46.37 21.87 12.08
CA GLU A 401 -47.34 21.13 11.27
C GLU A 401 -48.50 20.55 12.09
N TYR A 402 -48.34 20.34 13.41
CA TYR A 402 -49.42 19.91 14.31
C TYR A 402 -50.25 21.06 14.93
N THR A 403 -49.95 22.32 14.58
CA THR A 403 -50.66 23.50 15.13
C THR A 403 -51.57 24.26 14.15
N GLU A 404 -51.84 23.75 12.94
CA GLU A 404 -52.83 24.33 12.00
C GLU A 404 -54.19 23.61 11.91
#